data_AF-A0A1W9JCY7-F1
#
_entry.id   AF-A0A1W9JCY7-F1
#
_cell.length_a   1.000
_cell.length_b   1.000
_cell.length_c   1.000
_cell.angle_alpha   90.00
_cell.angle_beta   90.00
_cell.angle_gamma   90.00
#
_symmetry.space_group_name_H-M   'P 1'
#
loop_
_entity.id
_entity.type
_entity.pdbx_description
1 polymer ?
#
loop_
_entity_poly.entity_id
_entity_poly.type
_entity_poly.pdbx_seq_one_letter_code
_entity_poly.pdbx_strand_id
1 'polypeptide(L)'
;MNSPGTELEAWLAGGDLFEESLADTEQWISGFDADRQVVQLKLGPYKKLYLRPKKFVKRFYHHIHPLTIESWQYRRQLSMFDDFCTVDLALDLRFQATLAYVLKNSEMLPTINQHIKQLYGDMIDDVVNLELQTLADGNWIHSGLIDIEKRIALAINQVLMQQHIQSQALCSLTASFNEFPNVQLGRDSVYLNVLKKTFELNEARTRELSRQQRLLEEEEIHEKRLQLEHLRRVSELELQMQAQEAEKQRRLLEDKQEQLSQQLELEKRLYAEQLRHENELKAMRLEAELLAHETQQARQRVAESQQLTEQLTHQAELHDKKVLADISLQQRAQSLRQENGSKNETGSGHAEQ
;
A
#
# COMPACT_ATOMS: atom_id res chain seq x y z
N MET A 1 13.63 -19.02 27.95
CA MET A 1 12.67 -19.23 29.04
C MET A 1 13.12 -18.33 30.17
N ASN A 2 12.50 -17.16 30.29
CA ASN A 2 12.81 -16.23 31.37
C ASN A 2 12.06 -16.72 32.60
N SER A 3 12.79 -17.12 33.63
CA SER A 3 12.25 -17.44 34.93
C SER A 3 11.52 -16.19 35.48
N PRO A 4 10.29 -16.31 35.98
CA PRO A 4 9.55 -15.17 36.55
C PRO A 4 10.28 -14.51 37.73
N GLY A 5 11.25 -15.21 38.36
CA GLY A 5 12.12 -14.64 39.38
C GLY A 5 13.01 -13.52 38.85
N THR A 6 13.51 -13.62 37.62
CA THR A 6 14.48 -12.64 37.06
C THR A 6 13.82 -11.29 36.76
N GLU A 7 12.53 -11.28 36.44
CA GLU A 7 11.77 -10.05 36.19
C GLU A 7 11.39 -9.34 37.50
N LEU A 8 11.04 -10.09 38.54
CA LEU A 8 10.78 -9.52 39.87
C LEU A 8 12.06 -8.98 40.50
N GLU A 9 13.17 -9.70 40.37
CA GLU A 9 14.51 -9.24 40.78
C GLU A 9 14.90 -7.96 40.03
N ALA A 10 14.67 -7.90 38.71
CA ALA A 10 14.87 -6.69 37.92
C ALA A 10 13.99 -5.54 38.43
N TRP A 11 12.69 -5.75 38.62
CA TRP A 11 11.77 -4.73 39.13
C TRP A 11 12.17 -4.22 40.53
N LEU A 12 12.55 -5.12 41.45
CA LEU A 12 13.02 -4.78 42.80
C LEU A 12 14.35 -4.02 42.81
N ALA A 13 15.21 -4.29 41.84
CA ALA A 13 16.44 -3.55 41.59
C ALA A 13 16.21 -2.23 40.81
N GLY A 14 14.96 -1.86 40.53
CA GLY A 14 14.60 -0.64 39.79
C GLY A 14 14.71 -0.75 38.27
N GLY A 15 14.70 -1.97 37.74
CA GLY A 15 15.03 -2.32 36.35
C GLY A 15 13.91 -2.21 35.32
N ASP A 16 12.68 -1.82 35.68
CA ASP A 16 11.62 -1.64 34.69
C ASP A 16 11.28 -0.17 34.45
N LEU A 17 11.63 0.26 33.23
CA LEU A 17 10.87 1.21 32.39
C LEU A 17 11.02 2.72 32.63
N PHE A 18 12.11 3.19 33.25
CA PHE A 18 12.52 4.61 33.18
C PHE A 18 14.05 4.75 33.14
N GLU A 19 14.65 4.23 32.07
CA GLU A 19 16.05 4.46 31.69
C GLU A 19 16.33 5.93 31.27
N GLU A 20 15.64 6.89 31.89
CA GLU A 20 15.80 8.34 31.73
C GLU A 20 15.96 9.12 33.05
N SER A 21 15.95 8.46 34.23
CA SER A 21 16.31 9.13 35.50
C SER A 21 17.75 8.81 35.95
N LEU A 22 18.67 8.73 34.99
CA LEU A 22 20.12 8.61 35.23
C LEU A 22 20.78 9.92 35.72
N ALA A 23 20.03 10.91 36.23
CA ALA A 23 20.60 12.25 36.43
C ALA A 23 20.34 12.93 37.77
N ASP A 24 19.56 12.36 38.70
CA ASP A 24 19.42 12.93 40.06
C ASP A 24 19.66 11.85 41.12
N THR A 25 20.78 11.14 41.03
CA THR A 25 21.40 10.68 42.27
C THR A 25 21.80 11.95 43.00
N GLU A 26 21.15 12.22 44.13
CA GLU A 26 21.65 13.11 45.18
C GLU A 26 23.02 12.56 45.61
N GLN A 27 24.05 12.77 44.77
CA GLN A 27 25.39 12.37 45.04
C GLN A 27 25.81 13.23 46.22
N TRP A 28 25.89 12.59 47.38
CA TRP A 28 26.60 13.14 48.52
C TRP A 28 28.05 13.37 48.07
N ILE A 29 28.33 14.56 47.56
CA ILE A 29 29.68 14.97 47.16
C ILE A 29 30.40 15.32 48.44
N SER A 30 30.98 14.31 49.09
CA SER A 30 32.02 14.57 50.08
C SER A 30 33.15 15.23 49.30
N GLY A 31 33.36 16.53 49.51
CA GLY A 31 34.40 17.32 48.84
C GLY A 31 35.80 16.82 49.20
N PHE A 32 36.16 15.66 48.65
CA PHE A 32 37.45 15.02 48.81
C PHE A 32 38.50 15.89 48.15
N ASP A 33 39.64 15.99 48.82
CA ASP A 33 40.79 16.72 48.31
C ASP A 33 41.93 15.72 48.13
N ALA A 34 42.18 15.32 46.87
CA ALA A 34 43.18 14.30 46.53
C ALA A 34 44.59 14.68 47.00
N ASP A 35 44.87 15.98 47.12
CA ASP A 35 46.16 16.50 47.55
C ASP A 35 46.21 16.84 49.05
N ARG A 36 45.20 16.44 49.83
CA ARG A 36 45.18 16.73 51.26
C ARG A 36 46.35 16.06 51.96
N GLN A 37 47.23 16.90 52.48
CA GLN A 37 48.43 16.48 53.19
C GLN A 37 48.49 17.17 54.54
N VAL A 38 48.91 16.44 55.56
CA VAL A 38 49.15 16.98 56.89
C VAL A 38 50.65 17.13 57.08
N VAL A 39 51.04 18.33 57.51
CA VAL A 39 52.42 18.63 57.87
C VAL A 39 52.56 18.51 59.38
N GLN A 40 53.43 17.61 59.81
CA GLN A 40 53.91 17.50 61.18
C GLN A 40 55.20 18.28 61.32
N LEU A 41 55.14 19.39 62.05
CA LEU A 41 56.30 20.17 62.47
C LEU A 41 56.80 19.61 63.80
N LYS A 42 58.06 19.15 63.83
CA LYS A 42 58.73 18.65 65.04
C LYS A 42 59.95 19.52 65.32
N LEU A 43 59.85 20.41 66.30
CA LEU A 43 60.95 21.27 66.76
C LEU A 43 61.24 20.95 68.23
N GLY A 44 62.13 19.97 68.46
CA GLY A 44 62.40 19.45 69.80
C GLY A 44 61.15 18.81 70.43
N PRO A 45 60.70 19.23 71.62
CA PRO A 45 59.48 18.73 72.26
C PRO A 45 58.19 19.27 71.62
N TYR A 46 58.28 20.37 70.87
CA TYR A 46 57.12 20.99 70.25
C TYR A 46 56.71 20.24 68.98
N LYS A 47 55.47 19.74 68.98
CA LYS A 47 54.82 19.11 67.83
C LYS A 47 53.61 19.94 67.42
N LYS A 48 53.51 20.30 66.14
CA LYS A 48 52.33 20.99 65.58
C LYS A 48 51.90 20.30 64.29
N LEU A 49 50.60 20.10 64.13
CA LEU A 49 49.97 19.50 62.96
C LEU A 49 49.09 20.54 62.27
N TYR A 50 49.21 20.67 60.95
CA TYR A 50 48.38 21.55 60.14
C TYR A 50 48.24 21.04 58.71
N LEU A 51 47.19 21.45 58.01
CA LEU A 51 47.00 21.15 56.58
C LEU A 51 48.04 21.88 55.73
N ARG A 52 48.55 21.21 54.70
CA ARG A 52 49.52 21.80 53.76
C ARG A 52 48.95 23.04 53.07
N PRO A 53 49.54 24.23 53.23
CA PRO A 53 49.18 25.40 52.45
C PRO A 53 49.55 25.23 50.96
N LYS A 54 48.82 25.89 50.04
CA LYS A 54 49.11 25.83 48.59
C LYS A 54 50.54 26.25 48.23
N LYS A 55 51.12 27.20 48.97
CA LYS A 55 52.52 27.67 48.81
C LYS A 55 53.42 27.13 49.92
N PHE A 56 53.50 25.80 50.06
CA PHE A 56 54.31 25.17 51.11
C PHE A 56 55.72 24.81 50.61
N VAL A 57 56.74 25.27 51.34
CA VAL A 57 58.15 24.87 51.14
C VAL A 57 58.57 23.94 52.27
N LYS A 58 58.93 22.70 51.92
CA LYS A 58 59.39 21.69 52.88
C LYS A 58 60.73 22.12 53.50
N ARG A 59 60.84 21.97 54.82
CA ARG A 59 62.08 22.19 55.59
C ARG A 59 62.42 20.89 56.33
N PHE A 60 63.64 20.76 56.86
CA PHE A 60 64.14 19.52 57.48
C PHE A 60 63.31 19.03 58.69
N TYR A 61 62.63 19.94 59.40
CA TYR A 61 61.79 19.62 60.55
C TYR A 61 60.31 19.36 60.20
N HIS A 62 59.97 19.34 58.91
CA HIS A 62 58.62 19.05 58.40
C HIS A 62 58.52 17.62 57.88
N HIS A 63 57.63 16.84 58.48
CA HIS A 63 57.22 15.53 57.96
C HIS A 63 55.85 15.68 57.31
N ILE A 64 55.72 15.25 56.07
CA ILE A 64 54.48 15.36 55.29
C ILE A 64 53.86 13.98 55.25
N HIS A 65 52.62 13.88 55.72
CA HIS A 65 51.82 12.67 55.69
C HIS A 65 50.65 12.88 54.71
N PRO A 66 50.58 12.13 53.60
CA PRO A 66 49.45 12.20 52.70
C PRO A 66 48.22 11.55 53.34
N LEU A 67 47.07 12.22 53.28
CA LEU A 67 45.78 11.65 53.68
C LEU A 67 45.10 11.11 52.43
N THR A 68 45.50 9.90 52.04
CA THR A 68 44.96 9.25 50.85
C THR A 68 43.50 8.88 51.05
N ILE A 69 42.69 9.09 50.01
CA ILE A 69 41.32 8.59 49.95
C ILE A 69 41.40 7.07 49.88
N GLU A 70 40.75 6.39 50.81
CA GLU A 70 40.73 4.93 50.84
C GLU A 70 39.34 4.42 50.54
N SER A 71 39.27 3.41 49.67
CA SER A 71 38.05 2.65 49.40
C SER A 71 37.98 1.43 50.29
N TRP A 72 36.82 1.23 50.90
CA TRP A 72 36.47 0.07 51.69
C TRP A 72 35.21 -0.53 51.11
N GLN A 73 35.37 -1.74 50.57
CA GLN A 73 34.26 -2.54 50.08
C GLN A 73 33.81 -3.45 51.21
N TYR A 74 32.55 -3.32 51.59
CA TYR A 74 31.91 -4.16 52.57
C TYR A 74 30.81 -4.94 51.87
N ARG A 75 30.85 -6.27 51.97
CA ARG A 75 29.86 -7.15 51.37
C ARG A 75 29.27 -8.06 52.43
N ARG A 76 27.96 -8.18 52.43
CA ARG A 76 27.25 -9.06 53.35
C ARG A 76 26.04 -9.68 52.67
N GLN A 77 25.92 -10.99 52.81
CA GLN A 77 24.75 -11.73 52.39
C GLN A 77 23.94 -12.07 53.64
N LEU A 78 22.64 -11.81 53.59
CA LEU A 78 21.70 -12.20 54.64
C LEU A 78 20.63 -13.08 54.05
N SER A 79 20.46 -14.28 54.60
CA SER A 79 19.25 -15.05 54.36
C SER A 79 18.18 -14.63 55.35
N MET A 80 17.05 -14.22 54.81
CA MET A 80 15.84 -13.90 55.55
C MET A 80 14.76 -14.92 55.17
N PHE A 81 13.87 -15.21 56.13
CA PHE A 81 12.69 -16.06 55.93
C PHE A 81 13.03 -17.49 55.47
N ASP A 82 13.68 -18.27 56.33
CA ASP A 82 14.01 -19.69 56.09
C ASP A 82 14.67 -19.94 54.72
N ASP A 83 15.67 -19.10 54.38
CA ASP A 83 16.43 -19.13 53.13
C ASP A 83 15.60 -18.90 51.84
N PHE A 84 14.37 -18.40 51.97
CA PHE A 84 13.55 -18.03 50.81
C PHE A 84 14.07 -16.77 50.10
N CYS A 85 14.53 -15.78 50.87
CA CYS A 85 15.05 -14.53 50.34
C CYS A 85 16.49 -14.33 50.81
N THR A 86 17.41 -14.18 49.87
CA THR A 86 18.78 -13.78 50.17
C THR A 86 18.97 -12.35 49.70
N VAL A 87 19.32 -11.46 50.63
CA VAL A 87 19.64 -10.08 50.34
C VAL A 87 21.15 -9.91 50.41
N ASP A 88 21.73 -9.59 49.26
CA ASP A 88 23.13 -9.26 49.09
C ASP A 88 23.30 -7.74 49.20
N LEU A 89 24.03 -7.32 50.21
CA LEU A 89 24.41 -5.94 50.45
C LEU A 89 25.85 -5.74 49.99
N ALA A 90 26.05 -4.79 49.07
CA ALA A 90 27.34 -4.29 48.67
C ALA A 90 27.43 -2.79 49.02
N LEU A 91 28.32 -2.46 49.94
CA LEU A 91 28.59 -1.11 50.41
C LEU A 91 30.00 -0.71 49.99
N ASP A 92 30.08 0.31 49.13
CA ASP A 92 31.32 0.95 48.73
C ASP A 92 31.49 2.24 49.52
N LEU A 93 32.36 2.19 50.52
CA LEU A 93 32.66 3.32 51.39
C LEU A 93 34.01 3.94 51.01
N ARG A 94 33.99 5.20 50.60
CA ARG A 94 35.19 6.01 50.41
C ARG A 94 35.32 6.96 51.58
N PHE A 95 36.50 7.03 52.19
CA PHE A 95 36.72 7.93 53.31
C PHE A 95 38.09 8.61 53.26
N GLN A 96 38.12 9.79 53.89
CA GLN A 96 39.32 10.59 54.07
C GLN A 96 39.29 11.21 55.47
N ALA A 97 40.35 11.00 56.25
CA ALA A 97 40.45 11.61 57.56
C ALA A 97 40.50 13.15 57.44
N THR A 98 39.83 13.86 58.35
CA THR A 98 40.00 15.32 58.46
C THR A 98 41.11 15.67 59.44
N LEU A 99 41.56 16.93 59.41
CA LEU A 99 42.55 17.43 60.37
C LEU A 99 42.08 17.28 61.83
N ALA A 100 40.78 17.43 62.11
CA ALA A 100 40.27 17.29 63.46
C ALA A 100 40.43 15.85 64.00
N TYR A 101 40.21 14.84 63.15
CA TYR A 101 40.46 13.45 63.50
C TYR A 101 41.95 13.16 63.70
N VAL A 102 42.79 13.71 62.82
CA VAL A 102 44.25 13.57 62.88
C VAL A 102 44.83 14.20 64.16
N LEU A 103 44.29 15.33 64.61
CA LEU A 103 44.72 15.97 65.86
C LEU A 103 44.40 15.11 67.09
N LYS A 104 43.26 14.43 67.11
CA LYS A 104 42.88 13.51 68.19
C LYS A 104 43.79 12.27 68.22
N ASN A 105 44.19 11.78 67.05
CA ASN A 105 44.96 10.53 66.89
C ASN A 105 46.37 10.77 66.31
N SER A 106 47.11 11.69 66.92
CA SER A 106 48.41 12.16 66.40
C SER A 106 49.54 11.13 66.41
N GLU A 107 49.37 10.01 67.13
CA GLU A 107 50.37 8.94 67.25
C GLU A 107 50.29 7.94 66.09
N MET A 108 49.11 7.80 65.48
CA MET A 108 48.79 6.80 64.46
C MET A 108 48.77 7.39 63.04
N LEU A 109 49.47 8.51 62.81
CA LEU A 109 49.53 9.19 61.50
C LEU A 109 49.83 8.27 60.30
N PRO A 110 50.81 7.35 60.35
CA PRO A 110 51.11 6.50 59.18
C PRO A 110 50.06 5.40 58.93
N THR A 111 49.27 5.04 59.94
CA THR A 111 48.29 3.93 59.91
C THR A 111 46.86 4.42 60.16
N ILE A 112 46.59 5.71 59.99
CA ILE A 112 45.34 6.34 60.41
C ILE A 112 44.12 5.73 59.72
N ASN A 113 44.26 5.34 58.46
CA ASN A 113 43.16 4.72 57.73
C ASN A 113 42.88 3.29 58.19
N GLN A 114 43.92 2.51 58.55
CA GLN A 114 43.75 1.17 59.13
C GLN A 114 43.06 1.27 60.48
N HIS A 115 43.43 2.27 61.28
CA HIS A 115 42.79 2.55 62.56
C HIS A 115 41.29 2.90 62.39
N ILE A 116 40.94 3.72 61.38
CA ILE A 116 39.54 4.01 61.05
C ILE A 116 38.79 2.72 60.68
N LYS A 117 39.37 1.87 59.82
CA LYS A 117 38.73 0.60 59.43
C LYS A 117 38.49 -0.34 60.61
N GLN A 118 39.46 -0.46 61.53
CA GLN A 118 39.35 -1.34 62.68
C GLN A 118 38.34 -0.84 63.72
N LEU A 119 38.33 0.46 64.02
CA LEU A 119 37.43 1.00 65.04
C LEU A 119 35.99 1.16 64.58
N TYR A 120 35.79 1.53 63.31
CA TYR A 120 34.46 1.79 62.78
C TYR A 120 33.88 0.60 61.99
N GLY A 121 34.61 -0.52 61.90
CA GLY A 121 34.15 -1.84 61.45
C GLY A 121 32.83 -2.24 62.08
N ASP A 122 32.90 -2.55 63.37
CA ASP A 122 31.77 -3.05 64.15
C ASP A 122 30.61 -2.05 64.19
N MET A 123 30.92 -0.74 64.20
CA MET A 123 29.89 0.30 64.18
C MET A 123 29.11 0.34 62.85
N ILE A 124 29.80 0.18 61.72
CA ILE A 124 29.13 0.11 60.41
C ILE A 124 28.28 -1.16 60.34
N ASP A 125 28.79 -2.27 60.88
CA ASP A 125 28.02 -3.52 60.97
C ASP A 125 26.74 -3.34 61.77
N ASP A 126 26.79 -2.63 62.91
CA ASP A 126 25.63 -2.36 63.75
C ASP A 126 24.59 -1.47 63.05
N VAL A 127 25.02 -0.41 62.36
CA VAL A 127 24.12 0.47 61.60
C VAL A 127 23.45 -0.31 60.47
N VAL A 128 24.22 -1.11 59.75
CA VAL A 128 23.70 -1.98 58.70
C VAL A 128 22.71 -3.00 59.28
N ASN A 129 23.04 -3.66 60.40
CA ASN A 129 22.15 -4.60 61.08
C ASN A 129 20.82 -3.97 61.49
N LEU A 130 20.84 -2.76 62.04
CA LEU A 130 19.64 -2.05 62.48
C LEU A 130 18.70 -1.77 61.30
N GLU A 131 19.24 -1.27 60.19
CA GLU A 131 18.44 -0.99 59.00
C GLU A 131 17.96 -2.28 58.32
N LEU A 132 18.78 -3.33 58.33
CA LEU A 132 18.37 -4.64 57.82
C LEU A 132 17.25 -5.27 58.65
N GLN A 133 17.17 -5.03 59.96
CA GLN A 133 16.04 -5.49 60.77
C GLN A 133 14.72 -4.84 60.33
N THR A 134 14.75 -3.61 59.79
CA THR A 134 13.55 -2.98 59.23
C THR A 134 13.05 -3.65 57.95
N LEU A 135 13.88 -4.44 57.26
CA LEU A 135 13.47 -5.24 56.11
C LEU A 135 12.54 -6.40 56.48
N ALA A 136 12.52 -6.81 57.76
CA ALA A 136 11.66 -7.90 58.23
C ALA A 136 10.16 -7.60 58.05
N ASP A 137 9.78 -6.31 57.98
CA ASP A 137 8.40 -5.87 57.85
C ASP A 137 7.80 -6.15 56.45
N GLY A 138 8.62 -6.42 55.42
CA GLY A 138 8.16 -6.79 54.08
C GLY A 138 7.57 -5.65 53.24
N ASN A 139 7.55 -4.42 53.76
CA ASN A 139 7.06 -3.24 53.06
C ASN A 139 7.94 -2.85 51.87
N TRP A 140 9.23 -3.20 51.91
CA TRP A 140 10.22 -2.93 50.86
C TRP A 140 9.88 -3.60 49.52
N ILE A 141 9.06 -4.66 49.52
CA ILE A 141 8.58 -5.28 48.28
C ILE A 141 7.66 -4.33 47.50
N HIS A 142 7.01 -3.37 48.17
CA HIS A 142 6.13 -2.41 47.50
C HIS A 142 6.84 -1.11 47.16
N SER A 143 7.68 -0.59 48.06
CA SER A 143 8.41 0.68 47.88
C SER A 143 9.72 0.54 47.11
N GLY A 144 10.24 -0.68 46.95
CA GLY A 144 11.58 -0.94 46.44
C GLY A 144 12.66 -0.84 47.52
N LEU A 145 13.87 -1.29 47.16
CA LEU A 145 15.05 -1.31 48.05
C LEU A 145 15.80 0.02 48.10
N ILE A 146 15.57 0.91 47.12
CA ILE A 146 16.31 2.17 46.92
C ILE A 146 16.26 3.09 48.15
N ASP A 147 15.10 3.22 48.78
CA ASP A 147 14.95 4.10 49.96
C ASP A 147 15.78 3.60 51.15
N ILE A 148 15.94 2.29 51.26
CA ILE A 148 16.71 1.64 52.32
C ILE A 148 18.21 1.75 52.02
N GLU A 149 18.62 1.57 50.75
CA GLU A 149 20.00 1.82 50.31
C GLU A 149 20.43 3.25 50.65
N LYS A 150 19.60 4.25 50.32
CA LYS A 150 19.84 5.65 50.64
C LYS A 150 19.91 5.89 52.14
N ARG A 151 19.01 5.28 52.91
CA ARG A 151 19.00 5.43 54.37
C ARG A 151 20.26 4.87 55.02
N ILE A 152 20.71 3.68 54.59
CA ILE A 152 21.98 3.08 55.05
C ILE A 152 23.16 3.99 54.70
N ALA A 153 23.24 4.44 53.45
CA ALA A 153 24.32 5.33 53.01
C ALA A 153 24.34 6.65 53.80
N LEU A 154 23.18 7.27 54.04
CA LEU A 154 23.05 8.50 54.82
C LEU A 154 23.41 8.29 56.29
N ALA A 155 22.93 7.21 56.93
CA ALA A 155 23.24 6.90 58.31
C ALA A 155 24.75 6.72 58.52
N ILE A 156 25.40 5.94 57.66
CA ILE A 156 26.86 5.74 57.71
C ILE A 156 27.62 7.05 57.49
N ASN A 157 27.20 7.86 56.52
CA ASN A 157 27.81 9.17 56.27
C ASN A 157 27.67 10.11 57.46
N GLN A 158 26.50 10.15 58.12
CA GLN A 158 26.26 10.97 59.30
C GLN A 158 27.14 10.55 60.48
N VAL A 159 27.24 9.25 60.74
CA VAL A 159 28.03 8.70 61.84
C VAL A 159 29.52 9.01 61.65
N LEU A 160 30.07 8.81 60.44
CA LEU A 160 31.47 9.14 60.15
C LEU A 160 31.74 10.65 60.19
N MET A 161 30.79 11.48 59.72
CA MET A 161 30.89 12.93 59.81
C MET A 161 30.96 13.44 61.27
N GLN A 162 30.17 12.85 62.19
CA GLN A 162 30.24 13.19 63.61
C GLN A 162 31.62 12.93 64.22
N GLN A 163 32.33 11.93 63.69
CA GLN A 163 33.70 11.59 64.09
C GLN A 163 34.78 12.39 63.36
N HIS A 164 34.38 13.40 62.58
CA HIS A 164 35.25 14.20 61.72
C HIS A 164 35.98 13.36 60.65
N ILE A 165 35.30 12.39 60.06
CA ILE A 165 35.78 11.66 58.90
C ILE A 165 34.91 12.10 57.71
N GLN A 166 35.54 12.53 56.62
CA GLN A 166 34.81 12.80 55.39
C GLN A 166 34.56 11.46 54.69
N SER A 167 33.30 11.12 54.47
CA SER A 167 32.92 9.85 53.85
C SER A 167 31.92 10.05 52.72
N GLN A 168 31.98 9.12 51.77
CA GLN A 168 30.97 8.87 50.76
C GLN A 168 30.69 7.37 50.78
N ALA A 169 29.53 7.02 51.32
CA ALA A 169 28.97 5.69 51.24
C ALA A 169 28.06 5.56 50.02
N LEU A 170 28.24 4.49 49.24
CA LEU A 170 27.32 4.03 48.22
C LEU A 170 26.87 2.63 48.62
N CYS A 171 25.56 2.41 48.73
CA CYS A 171 24.97 1.13 49.09
C CYS A 171 24.16 0.62 47.91
N SER A 172 24.33 -0.66 47.58
CA SER A 172 23.49 -1.39 46.65
C SER A 172 23.02 -2.69 47.31
N LEU A 173 21.71 -2.90 47.28
CA LEU A 173 21.01 -4.04 47.83
C LEU A 173 20.39 -4.83 46.67
N THR A 174 20.79 -6.08 46.54
CA THR A 174 20.20 -7.01 45.57
C THR A 174 19.51 -8.13 46.32
N ALA A 175 18.19 -8.24 46.17
CA ALA A 175 17.42 -9.35 46.71
C ALA A 175 17.28 -10.43 45.64
N SER A 176 17.65 -11.66 45.97
CA SER A 176 17.35 -12.85 45.16
C SER A 176 16.42 -13.78 45.91
N PHE A 177 15.51 -14.42 45.18
CA PHE A 177 14.51 -15.31 45.74
C PHE A 177 14.76 -16.73 45.29
N ASN A 178 14.86 -17.66 46.24
CA ASN A 178 14.98 -19.07 45.93
C ASN A 178 13.64 -19.62 45.40
N GLU A 179 13.72 -20.55 44.44
CA GLU A 179 12.54 -21.22 43.89
C GLU A 179 11.74 -21.90 45.00
N PHE A 180 10.45 -21.56 45.04
CA PHE A 180 9.43 -21.99 45.98
C PHE A 180 9.75 -23.32 46.70
N PRO A 181 10.32 -23.28 47.92
CA PRO A 181 10.30 -24.44 48.77
C PRO A 181 8.83 -24.78 49.08
N ASN A 182 8.50 -26.04 49.35
CA ASN A 182 7.19 -26.45 49.87
C ASN A 182 7.01 -25.89 51.29
N VAL A 183 6.85 -24.56 51.43
CA VAL A 183 6.72 -23.88 52.72
C VAL A 183 5.28 -24.06 53.21
N GLN A 184 5.14 -24.58 54.42
CA GLN A 184 3.86 -24.66 55.11
C GLN A 184 3.34 -23.24 55.31
N LEU A 185 2.14 -22.95 54.82
CA LEU A 185 1.45 -21.66 54.91
C LEU A 185 1.31 -21.21 56.38
N GLY A 186 2.35 -20.54 56.89
CA GLY A 186 2.45 -20.06 58.24
C GLY A 186 3.13 -18.71 58.28
N ARG A 187 2.34 -17.63 58.21
CA ARG A 187 2.66 -16.25 58.67
C ARG A 187 3.65 -15.39 57.89
N ASP A 188 4.19 -15.79 56.75
CA ASP A 188 5.14 -14.90 56.06
C ASP A 188 4.44 -13.87 55.15
N SER A 189 4.27 -12.65 55.69
CA SER A 189 3.73 -11.47 55.00
C SER A 189 4.48 -11.14 53.72
N VAL A 190 5.80 -11.39 53.70
CA VAL A 190 6.70 -11.21 52.55
C VAL A 190 6.30 -12.12 51.39
N TYR A 191 5.98 -13.39 51.67
CA TYR A 191 5.56 -14.35 50.64
C TYR A 191 4.26 -13.90 49.96
N LEU A 192 3.27 -13.50 50.73
CA LEU A 192 2.00 -12.99 50.20
C LEU A 192 2.19 -11.71 49.39
N ASN A 193 3.12 -10.83 49.81
CA ASN A 193 3.42 -9.60 49.10
C ASN A 193 4.11 -9.87 47.74
N VAL A 194 5.06 -10.80 47.69
CA VAL A 194 5.68 -11.24 46.42
C VAL A 194 4.64 -11.87 45.50
N LEU A 195 3.78 -12.75 46.01
CA LEU A 195 2.69 -13.34 45.21
C LEU A 195 1.70 -12.30 44.70
N LYS A 196 1.30 -11.36 45.55
CA LYS A 196 0.41 -10.27 45.15
C LYS A 196 1.06 -9.41 44.07
N LYS A 197 2.34 -9.07 44.24
CA LYS A 197 3.05 -8.22 43.29
C LYS A 197 3.30 -8.91 41.94
N THR A 198 3.67 -10.19 41.95
CA THR A 198 3.78 -10.98 40.72
C THR A 198 2.44 -11.10 40.00
N PHE A 199 1.34 -11.24 40.74
CA PHE A 199 0.00 -11.23 40.17
C PHE A 199 -0.33 -9.87 39.52
N GLU A 200 -0.08 -8.75 40.23
CA GLU A 200 -0.29 -7.39 39.70
C GLU A 200 0.54 -7.13 38.43
N LEU A 201 1.81 -7.54 38.42
CA LEU A 201 2.71 -7.41 37.26
C LEU A 201 2.21 -8.23 36.07
N ASN A 202 1.81 -9.48 36.31
CA ASN A 202 1.25 -10.33 35.25
C ASN A 202 -0.08 -9.78 34.70
N GLU A 203 -0.93 -9.22 35.55
CA GLU A 203 -2.18 -8.60 35.12
C GLU A 203 -1.92 -7.35 34.27
N ALA A 204 -0.99 -6.48 34.69
CA ALA A 204 -0.57 -5.31 33.91
C ALA A 204 -0.01 -5.72 32.54
N ARG A 205 0.90 -6.71 32.51
CA ARG A 205 1.47 -7.26 31.27
C ARG A 205 0.40 -7.82 30.33
N THR A 206 -0.56 -8.57 30.87
CA THR A 206 -1.65 -9.15 30.08
C THR A 206 -2.55 -8.06 29.50
N ARG A 207 -2.81 -6.98 30.26
CA ARG A 207 -3.55 -5.80 29.77
C ARG A 207 -2.78 -5.07 28.67
N GLU A 208 -1.47 -4.90 28.81
CA GLU A 208 -0.63 -4.26 27.77
C GLU A 208 -0.56 -5.10 26.49
N LEU A 209 -0.36 -6.42 26.60
CA LEU A 209 -0.39 -7.32 25.45
C LEU A 209 -1.75 -7.29 24.74
N SER A 210 -2.83 -7.30 25.52
CA SER A 210 -4.19 -7.17 24.98
C SER A 210 -4.40 -5.83 24.27
N ARG A 211 -3.81 -4.74 24.77
CA ARG A 211 -3.84 -3.42 24.12
C ARG A 211 -3.07 -3.43 22.80
N GLN A 212 -1.88 -4.02 22.77
CA GLN A 212 -1.07 -4.15 21.55
C GLN A 212 -1.78 -4.99 20.48
N GLN A 213 -2.39 -6.12 20.88
CA GLN A 213 -3.16 -6.96 19.96
C GLN A 213 -4.32 -6.21 19.31
N ARG A 214 -5.08 -5.42 20.08
CA ARG A 214 -6.18 -4.61 19.54
C ARG A 214 -5.73 -3.59 18.49
N LEU A 215 -4.57 -2.95 18.73
CA LEU A 215 -4.03 -1.99 17.77
C LEU A 215 -3.64 -2.66 16.44
N LEU A 216 -2.99 -3.83 16.51
CA LEU A 216 -2.66 -4.61 15.31
C LEU A 216 -3.90 -5.06 14.55
N GLU A 217 -4.94 -5.52 15.27
CA GLU A 217 -6.21 -5.89 14.66
C GLU A 217 -6.89 -4.69 13.95
N GLU A 218 -6.84 -3.51 14.57
CA GLU A 218 -7.38 -2.27 13.98
C GLU A 218 -6.62 -1.87 12.71
N GLU A 219 -5.29 -1.97 12.71
CA GLU A 219 -4.44 -1.72 11.54
C GLU A 219 -4.74 -2.70 10.41
N GLU A 220 -4.83 -4.01 10.69
CA GLU A 220 -5.18 -5.02 9.70
C GLU A 220 -6.56 -4.78 9.08
N ILE A 221 -7.55 -4.39 9.91
CA ILE A 221 -8.90 -4.05 9.43
C ILE A 221 -8.83 -2.82 8.53
N HIS A 222 -8.02 -1.82 8.89
CA HIS A 222 -7.84 -0.61 8.10
C HIS A 222 -7.23 -0.91 6.72
N GLU A 223 -6.17 -1.71 6.67
CA GLU A 223 -5.54 -2.13 5.42
C GLU A 223 -6.50 -2.92 4.52
N LYS A 224 -7.25 -3.87 5.09
CA LYS A 224 -8.27 -4.64 4.35
C LYS A 224 -9.36 -3.72 3.77
N ARG A 225 -9.79 -2.69 4.52
CA ARG A 225 -10.76 -1.70 4.01
C ARG A 225 -10.20 -0.93 2.82
N LEU A 226 -8.96 -0.45 2.89
CA LEU A 226 -8.32 0.25 1.79
C LEU A 226 -8.17 -0.63 0.54
N GLN A 227 -7.80 -1.90 0.71
CA GLN A 227 -7.72 -2.86 -0.40
C GLN A 227 -9.09 -3.08 -1.06
N LEU A 228 -10.15 -3.24 -0.25
CA LEU A 228 -11.52 -3.38 -0.76
C LEU A 228 -11.99 -2.13 -1.51
N GLU A 229 -11.67 -0.94 -1.02
CA GLU A 229 -11.98 0.31 -1.72
C GLU A 229 -11.23 0.41 -3.04
N HIS A 230 -9.96 0.01 -3.09
CA HIS A 230 -9.19 -0.02 -4.32
C HIS A 230 -9.81 -0.98 -5.35
N LEU A 231 -10.16 -2.20 -4.94
CA LEU A 231 -10.82 -3.18 -5.80
C LEU A 231 -12.17 -2.67 -6.34
N ARG A 232 -12.95 -1.99 -5.49
CA ARG A 232 -14.21 -1.35 -5.94
C ARG A 232 -13.96 -0.32 -7.04
N ARG A 233 -13.00 0.59 -6.86
CA ARG A 233 -12.65 1.59 -7.87
C ARG A 233 -12.20 0.95 -9.19
N VAL A 234 -11.38 -0.10 -9.12
CA VAL A 234 -10.95 -0.84 -10.31
C VAL A 234 -12.14 -1.46 -11.03
N SER A 235 -13.05 -2.12 -10.30
CA SER A 235 -14.24 -2.73 -10.90
C SER A 235 -15.19 -1.70 -11.53
N GLU A 236 -15.32 -0.51 -10.92
CA GLU A 236 -16.11 0.59 -11.47
C GLU A 236 -15.51 1.12 -12.78
N LEU A 237 -14.18 1.23 -12.85
CA LEU A 237 -13.47 1.63 -14.07
C LEU A 237 -13.60 0.59 -15.18
N GLU A 238 -13.53 -0.71 -14.84
CA GLU A 238 -13.74 -1.79 -15.80
C GLU A 238 -15.16 -1.77 -16.39
N LEU A 239 -16.17 -1.56 -15.56
CA LEU A 239 -17.56 -1.42 -16.03
C LEU A 239 -17.74 -0.21 -16.94
N GLN A 240 -17.12 0.93 -16.61
CA GLN A 240 -17.14 2.11 -17.48
C GLN A 240 -16.45 1.86 -18.81
N MET A 241 -15.30 1.18 -18.80
CA MET A 241 -14.57 0.83 -20.01
C MET A 241 -15.39 -0.11 -20.90
N GLN A 242 -16.00 -1.15 -20.33
CA GLN A 242 -16.89 -2.06 -21.05
C GLN A 242 -18.10 -1.33 -21.65
N ALA A 243 -18.71 -0.39 -20.90
CA ALA A 243 -19.80 0.42 -21.41
C ALA A 243 -19.37 1.30 -22.61
N GLN A 244 -18.20 1.94 -22.52
CA GLN A 244 -17.65 2.73 -23.63
C GLN A 244 -17.30 1.87 -24.85
N GLU A 245 -16.77 0.67 -24.65
CA GLU A 245 -16.49 -0.28 -25.73
C GLU A 245 -17.78 -0.74 -26.41
N ALA A 246 -18.82 -1.05 -25.63
CA ALA A 246 -20.13 -1.41 -26.16
C ALA A 246 -20.77 -0.26 -26.96
N GLU A 247 -20.66 0.98 -26.47
CA GLU A 247 -21.12 2.17 -27.21
C GLU A 247 -20.37 2.38 -28.52
N LYS A 248 -19.04 2.23 -28.51
CA LYS A 248 -18.22 2.32 -29.74
C LYS A 248 -18.61 1.24 -30.74
N GLN A 249 -18.78 0.00 -30.29
CA GLN A 249 -19.22 -1.10 -31.16
C GLN A 249 -20.61 -0.82 -31.75
N ARG A 250 -21.53 -0.30 -30.93
CA ARG A 250 -22.86 0.08 -31.39
C ARG A 250 -22.81 1.16 -32.48
N ARG A 251 -22.03 2.23 -32.27
CA ARG A 251 -21.86 3.28 -33.29
C ARG A 251 -21.26 2.74 -34.58
N LEU A 252 -20.25 1.88 -34.49
CA LEU A 252 -19.66 1.23 -35.67
C LEU A 252 -20.68 0.36 -36.44
N LEU A 253 -21.61 -0.28 -35.74
CA LEU A 253 -22.69 -1.04 -36.39
C LEU A 253 -23.74 -0.12 -37.02
N GLU A 254 -24.09 0.98 -36.35
CA GLU A 254 -24.98 2.02 -36.89
C GLU A 254 -24.39 2.64 -38.16
N ASP A 255 -23.12 3.05 -38.15
CA ASP A 255 -22.41 3.59 -39.33
C ASP A 255 -22.39 2.58 -40.50
N LYS A 256 -22.15 1.29 -40.21
CA LYS A 256 -22.20 0.23 -41.24
C LYS A 256 -23.61 0.06 -41.82
N GLN A 257 -24.64 0.14 -40.97
CA GLN A 257 -26.02 0.06 -41.42
C GLN A 257 -26.37 1.23 -42.34
N GLU A 258 -25.93 2.45 -42.00
CA GLU A 258 -26.12 3.64 -42.85
C GLU A 258 -25.36 3.53 -44.17
N GLN A 259 -24.12 3.02 -44.16
CA GLN A 259 -23.38 2.80 -45.40
C GLN A 259 -24.08 1.79 -46.32
N LEU A 260 -24.58 0.68 -45.77
CA LEU A 260 -25.32 -0.31 -46.54
C LEU A 260 -26.64 0.24 -47.08
N SER A 261 -27.37 1.05 -46.31
CA SER A 261 -28.62 1.66 -46.78
C SER A 261 -28.35 2.64 -47.93
N GLN A 262 -27.28 3.45 -47.83
CA GLN A 262 -26.85 4.34 -48.91
C GLN A 262 -26.43 3.57 -50.17
N GLN A 263 -25.67 2.47 -50.02
CA GLN A 263 -25.31 1.60 -51.15
C GLN A 263 -26.55 1.05 -51.84
N LEU A 264 -27.51 0.52 -51.09
CA LEU A 264 -28.76 0.00 -51.64
C LEU A 264 -29.60 1.08 -52.32
N GLU A 265 -29.62 2.31 -51.80
CA GLU A 265 -30.29 3.44 -52.45
C GLU A 265 -29.64 3.81 -53.78
N LEU A 266 -28.31 3.84 -53.83
CA LEU A 266 -27.57 4.09 -55.06
C LEU A 266 -27.79 2.98 -56.08
N GLU A 267 -27.75 1.71 -55.66
CA GLU A 267 -28.07 0.57 -56.53
C GLU A 267 -29.48 0.70 -57.10
N LYS A 268 -30.49 1.01 -56.26
CA LYS A 268 -31.87 1.23 -56.74
C LYS A 268 -31.97 2.35 -57.76
N ARG A 269 -31.25 3.47 -57.56
CA ARG A 269 -31.23 4.59 -58.52
C ARG A 269 -30.58 4.16 -59.83
N LEU A 270 -29.44 3.49 -59.78
CA LEU A 270 -28.76 2.96 -60.95
C LEU A 270 -29.63 1.97 -61.73
N TYR A 271 -30.31 1.04 -61.05
CA TYR A 271 -31.24 0.11 -61.68
C TYR A 271 -32.43 0.83 -62.31
N ALA A 272 -32.97 1.86 -61.67
CA ALA A 272 -34.07 2.66 -62.23
C ALA A 272 -33.62 3.43 -63.48
N GLU A 273 -32.40 3.98 -63.49
CA GLU A 273 -31.81 4.63 -64.67
C GLU A 273 -31.54 3.62 -65.80
N GLN A 274 -31.00 2.44 -65.49
CA GLN A 274 -30.82 1.36 -66.47
C GLN A 274 -32.16 0.95 -67.09
N LEU A 275 -33.21 0.79 -66.29
CA LEU A 275 -34.54 0.41 -66.77
C LEU A 275 -35.16 1.51 -67.64
N ARG A 276 -34.96 2.79 -67.28
CA ARG A 276 -35.36 3.93 -68.12
C ARG A 276 -34.65 3.88 -69.47
N HIS A 277 -33.33 3.71 -69.45
CA HIS A 277 -32.53 3.63 -70.67
C HIS A 277 -32.93 2.44 -71.55
N GLU A 278 -33.18 1.25 -70.96
CA GLU A 278 -33.68 0.10 -71.70
C GLU A 278 -35.05 0.34 -72.33
N ASN A 279 -35.94 1.02 -71.61
CA ASN A 279 -37.27 1.37 -72.13
C ASN A 279 -37.19 2.40 -73.26
N GLU A 280 -36.30 3.39 -73.14
CA GLU A 280 -36.00 4.34 -74.22
C GLU A 280 -35.45 3.62 -75.45
N LEU A 281 -34.50 2.70 -75.28
CA LEU A 281 -33.97 1.89 -76.37
C LEU A 281 -35.06 1.01 -77.01
N LYS A 282 -35.97 0.42 -76.22
CA LYS A 282 -37.11 -0.34 -76.73
C LYS A 282 -38.09 0.56 -77.50
N ALA A 283 -38.37 1.76 -77.01
CA ALA A 283 -39.22 2.73 -77.71
C ALA A 283 -38.61 3.15 -79.04
N MET A 284 -37.32 3.51 -79.06
CA MET A 284 -36.59 3.84 -80.29
C MET A 284 -36.56 2.67 -81.28
N ARG A 285 -36.42 1.43 -80.80
CA ARG A 285 -36.50 0.22 -81.64
C ARG A 285 -37.89 0.04 -82.25
N LEU A 286 -38.95 0.18 -81.45
CA LEU A 286 -40.33 0.08 -81.92
C LEU A 286 -40.66 1.19 -82.93
N GLU A 287 -40.23 2.42 -82.70
CA GLU A 287 -40.37 3.52 -83.66
C GLU A 287 -39.66 3.22 -84.98
N ALA A 288 -38.44 2.69 -84.93
CA ALA A 288 -37.71 2.27 -86.12
C ALA A 288 -38.41 1.11 -86.85
N GLU A 289 -38.98 0.14 -86.12
CA GLU A 289 -39.77 -0.96 -86.69
C GLU A 289 -41.06 -0.46 -87.35
N LEU A 290 -41.77 0.49 -86.73
CA LEU A 290 -42.96 1.12 -87.30
C LEU A 290 -42.63 1.88 -88.59
N LEU A 291 -41.56 2.69 -88.58
CA LEU A 291 -41.08 3.38 -89.79
C LEU A 291 -40.68 2.40 -90.89
N ALA A 292 -40.00 1.30 -90.54
CA ALA A 292 -39.66 0.25 -91.49
C ALA A 292 -40.93 -0.40 -92.08
N HIS A 293 -41.95 -0.62 -91.26
CA HIS A 293 -43.22 -1.19 -91.71
C HIS A 293 -44.03 -0.20 -92.57
N GLU A 294 -44.11 1.08 -92.19
CA GLU A 294 -44.74 2.12 -93.00
C GLU A 294 -44.05 2.29 -94.35
N THR A 295 -42.72 2.30 -94.38
CA THR A 295 -41.97 2.34 -95.63
C THR A 295 -42.18 1.08 -96.47
N GLN A 296 -42.30 -0.09 -95.86
CA GLN A 296 -42.65 -1.33 -96.56
C GLN A 296 -44.07 -1.31 -97.12
N GLN A 297 -45.06 -0.84 -96.35
CA GLN A 297 -46.44 -0.67 -96.81
C GLN A 297 -46.53 0.38 -97.92
N ALA A 298 -45.82 1.50 -97.82
CA ALA A 298 -45.76 2.51 -98.87
C ALA A 298 -45.18 1.91 -100.17
N ARG A 299 -44.12 1.10 -100.07
CA ARG A 299 -43.58 0.35 -101.21
C ARG A 299 -44.60 -0.63 -101.79
N GLN A 300 -45.36 -1.33 -100.96
CA GLN A 300 -46.43 -2.23 -101.42
C GLN A 300 -47.54 -1.45 -102.13
N ARG A 301 -48.03 -0.33 -101.59
CA ARG A 301 -49.04 0.50 -102.24
C ARG A 301 -48.57 1.05 -103.58
N VAL A 302 -47.31 1.46 -103.68
CA VAL A 302 -46.71 1.89 -104.97
C VAL A 302 -46.69 0.71 -105.95
N ALA A 303 -46.29 -0.49 -105.51
CA ALA A 303 -46.28 -1.68 -106.35
C ALA A 303 -47.70 -2.10 -106.78
N GLU A 304 -48.68 -2.08 -105.88
CA GLU A 304 -50.10 -2.36 -106.18
C GLU A 304 -50.68 -1.32 -107.16
N SER A 305 -50.38 -0.04 -106.97
CA SER A 305 -50.77 1.01 -107.92
C SER A 305 -50.14 0.76 -109.30
N GLN A 306 -48.88 0.34 -109.36
CA GLN A 306 -48.22 -0.02 -110.62
C GLN A 306 -48.91 -1.23 -111.27
N GLN A 307 -49.21 -2.27 -110.50
CA GLN A 307 -49.95 -3.44 -111.00
C GLN A 307 -51.36 -3.08 -111.48
N LEU A 308 -52.09 -2.21 -110.78
CA LEU A 308 -53.40 -1.73 -111.24
C LEU A 308 -53.28 -0.93 -112.54
N THR A 309 -52.27 -0.08 -112.67
CA THR A 309 -52.03 0.63 -113.94
C THR A 309 -51.66 -0.34 -115.07
N GLU A 310 -50.86 -1.37 -114.80
CA GLU A 310 -50.54 -2.43 -115.76
C GLU A 310 -51.79 -3.24 -116.14
N GLN A 311 -52.67 -3.55 -115.18
CA GLN A 311 -53.93 -4.24 -115.46
C GLN A 311 -54.89 -3.37 -116.29
N LEU A 312 -55.00 -2.07 -115.99
CA LEU A 312 -55.82 -1.14 -116.76
C LEU A 312 -55.29 -0.97 -118.19
N THR A 313 -53.97 -0.86 -118.36
CA THR A 313 -53.36 -0.81 -119.71
C THR A 313 -53.59 -2.10 -120.47
N HIS A 314 -53.43 -3.26 -119.85
CA HIS A 314 -53.74 -4.55 -120.49
C HIS A 314 -55.24 -4.72 -120.81
N GLN A 315 -56.15 -4.26 -119.94
CA GLN A 315 -57.59 -4.24 -120.23
C GLN A 315 -57.93 -3.29 -121.37
N ALA A 316 -57.28 -2.12 -121.45
CA ALA A 316 -57.40 -1.21 -122.58
C ALA A 316 -56.96 -1.91 -123.88
N GLU A 317 -55.80 -2.58 -123.88
CA GLU A 317 -55.34 -3.35 -125.04
C GLU A 317 -56.29 -4.48 -125.46
N LEU A 318 -56.86 -5.22 -124.49
CA LEU A 318 -57.84 -6.26 -124.76
C LEU A 318 -59.16 -5.69 -125.28
N HIS A 319 -59.60 -4.55 -124.77
CA HIS A 319 -60.77 -3.83 -125.26
C HIS A 319 -60.55 -3.38 -126.71
N ASP A 320 -59.39 -2.79 -127.00
CA ASP A 320 -59.01 -2.40 -128.36
C ASP A 320 -59.00 -3.61 -129.33
N LYS A 321 -58.47 -4.76 -128.88
CA LYS A 321 -58.51 -6.02 -129.65
C LYS A 321 -59.94 -6.54 -129.89
N LYS A 322 -60.83 -6.41 -128.91
CA LYS A 322 -62.25 -6.80 -129.07
C LYS A 322 -62.99 -5.90 -130.06
N VAL A 323 -62.77 -4.59 -129.99
CA VAL A 323 -63.34 -3.63 -130.96
C VAL A 323 -62.87 -3.96 -132.38
N LEU A 324 -61.59 -4.30 -132.56
CA LEU A 324 -61.06 -4.75 -133.85
C LEU A 324 -61.70 -6.06 -134.34
N ALA A 325 -61.96 -7.01 -133.44
CA ALA A 325 -62.62 -8.27 -133.77
C ALA A 325 -64.09 -8.09 -134.17
N ASP A 326 -64.83 -7.22 -133.48
CA ASP A 326 -66.23 -6.91 -133.82
C ASP A 326 -66.35 -6.21 -135.18
N ILE A 327 -65.41 -5.33 -135.52
CA ILE A 327 -65.32 -4.72 -136.86
C ILE A 327 -65.11 -5.80 -137.93
N SER A 328 -64.25 -6.80 -137.66
CA SER A 328 -63.97 -7.89 -138.60
C SER A 328 -65.16 -8.85 -138.80
N LEU A 329 -65.97 -9.06 -137.76
CA LEU A 329 -67.18 -9.90 -137.82
C LEU A 329 -68.31 -9.22 -138.61
N GLN A 330 -68.48 -7.91 -138.46
CA GLN A 330 -69.43 -7.15 -139.28
C GLN A 330 -69.05 -7.19 -140.77
N GLN A 331 -67.76 -7.17 -141.10
CA GLN A 331 -67.28 -7.32 -142.48
C GLN A 331 -67.54 -8.72 -143.04
N ARG A 332 -67.39 -9.78 -142.24
CA ARG A 332 -67.70 -11.18 -142.64
C ARG A 332 -69.21 -11.46 -142.82
N ALA A 333 -70.06 -10.80 -142.05
CA ALA A 333 -71.51 -10.91 -142.20
C ALA A 333 -72.02 -10.24 -143.50
N GLN A 334 -71.30 -9.24 -144.01
CA GLN A 334 -71.61 -8.62 -145.30
C GLN A 334 -71.18 -9.48 -146.50
N SER A 335 -70.09 -10.25 -146.40
CA SER A 335 -69.65 -11.15 -147.49
C SER A 335 -70.53 -12.40 -147.66
N LEU A 336 -71.12 -12.95 -146.59
CA LEU A 336 -71.94 -14.18 -146.66
C LEU A 336 -73.38 -13.96 -147.17
N ARG A 337 -73.85 -12.70 -147.30
CA ARG A 337 -75.10 -12.38 -148.00
C ARG A 337 -74.96 -12.33 -149.53
N GLN A 338 -73.74 -12.41 -150.08
CA GLN A 338 -73.50 -12.40 -151.53
C GLN A 338 -73.39 -13.80 -152.17
N GLU A 339 -73.25 -14.88 -151.39
CA GLU A 339 -73.05 -16.25 -151.94
C GLU A 339 -74.31 -17.14 -151.98
N ASN A 340 -75.49 -16.61 -151.64
CA ASN A 340 -76.77 -17.34 -151.58
C ASN A 340 -77.71 -17.09 -152.79
N GLY A 341 -77.18 -16.83 -153.99
CA GLY A 341 -78.04 -16.54 -155.14
C GLY A 341 -77.38 -16.55 -156.52
N SER A 342 -76.99 -17.71 -157.05
CA SER A 342 -76.80 -17.90 -158.50
C SER A 342 -76.61 -19.37 -158.91
N LYS A 343 -77.73 -20.11 -159.06
CA LYS A 343 -78.02 -21.12 -160.11
C LYS A 343 -79.38 -21.81 -159.85
N ASN A 344 -80.47 -21.13 -160.21
CA ASN A 344 -81.58 -21.77 -160.92
C ASN A 344 -82.11 -20.76 -161.95
N GLU A 345 -81.65 -20.99 -163.17
CA GLU A 345 -82.22 -20.77 -164.50
C GLU A 345 -82.91 -19.45 -164.89
N THR A 346 -82.49 -18.96 -166.06
CA THR A 346 -83.38 -18.46 -167.13
C THR A 346 -84.79 -18.10 -166.67
N GLY A 347 -85.06 -16.81 -166.52
CA GLY A 347 -86.42 -16.30 -166.40
C GLY A 347 -86.50 -14.87 -165.86
N SER A 348 -86.56 -13.90 -166.79
CA SER A 348 -86.77 -12.45 -166.60
C SER A 348 -85.51 -11.67 -166.15
N GLY A 349 -84.87 -10.76 -166.91
CA GLY A 349 -85.22 -10.07 -168.16
C GLY A 349 -84.72 -8.62 -168.08
N HIS A 350 -83.55 -8.34 -168.64
CA HIS A 350 -82.99 -7.05 -169.14
C HIS A 350 -83.09 -5.71 -168.35
N ALA A 351 -81.92 -5.07 -168.13
CA ALA A 351 -81.54 -3.64 -168.36
C ALA A 351 -80.48 -3.16 -167.33
N GLU A 352 -79.20 -2.98 -167.70
CA GLU A 352 -78.50 -1.74 -168.18
C GLU A 352 -78.06 -0.81 -167.01
N GLN A 353 -76.78 -0.43 -166.81
CA GLN A 353 -75.54 -0.47 -167.61
C GLN A 353 -74.35 -1.01 -166.82
#